data_AF-A0A5J5J049-F1
#
_entry.id   AF-A0A5J5J049-F1
#
_cell.length_a   1.000
_cell.length_b   1.000
_cell.length_c   1.000
_cell.angle_alpha   90.00
_cell.angle_beta   90.00
_cell.angle_gamma   90.00
#
_symmetry.space_group_name_H-M   'P 1'
#
loop_
_entity.id
_entity.type
_entity.pdbx_description
1 polymer ?
#
loop_
_entity_poly.entity_id
_entity_poly.type
_entity_poly.pdbx_seq_one_letter_code
_entity_poly.pdbx_strand_id
1 'polypeptide(L)'
;MTPRRTVVRSSCWRPRCFLSCTSVWPDPGMIPGMRIVSAGERTAYWSEGTRSEIVLAGGDDDGSLAVLAEVLPPGQGPPLHSHPQDETFIVLSGTLTVWSIRVEELDDTGDPWTPALLARGIRCEAGGVVRVPGGRAHCYRVDGVRPAEVIVLSHPSGLEEWTRAFGVPATGPGLPPDGFTAPQSDRARMVAFSASVGVRRHGPPAPLAAAQDDALAAPDRIESLPLRAGVSHGLRLSTDAVYLVVEGRADFVAGGERHPLDAGGCVRVPAGVAHVWTAGAGAGAVVLVLDGDGIDGDGLDKDVLDGDGLDGDGLGPDPAGARPTRAVFR
;
A
#
# COMPACT_ATOMS: atom_id res chain seq x y z
N MET A 1 63.63 -31.00 -6.21
CA MET A 1 62.59 -31.31 -7.22
C MET A 1 61.24 -31.14 -6.56
N THR A 2 60.56 -30.04 -6.88
CA THR A 2 59.25 -29.64 -6.33
C THR A 2 58.18 -30.02 -7.35
N PRO A 3 57.11 -30.75 -6.98
CA PRO A 3 56.01 -30.98 -7.92
C PRO A 3 55.06 -29.77 -7.87
N ARG A 4 55.02 -29.06 -9.00
CA ARG A 4 54.01 -28.05 -9.33
C ARG A 4 52.62 -28.70 -9.29
N ARG A 5 51.66 -28.08 -8.59
CA ARG A 5 50.24 -28.27 -8.87
C ARG A 5 49.60 -26.92 -9.19
N THR A 6 49.07 -26.93 -10.41
CA THR A 6 48.45 -25.89 -11.21
C THR A 6 47.24 -25.25 -10.51
N VAL A 7 47.25 -23.93 -10.41
CA VAL A 7 46.06 -23.12 -10.09
C VAL A 7 45.18 -23.07 -11.34
N VAL A 8 44.02 -23.72 -11.31
CA VAL A 8 42.99 -23.57 -12.33
C VAL A 8 42.24 -22.28 -12.03
N ARG A 9 42.47 -21.25 -12.86
CA ARG A 9 41.69 -20.01 -12.87
C ARG A 9 40.34 -20.30 -13.53
N SER A 10 39.26 -20.36 -12.77
CA SER A 10 37.91 -20.32 -13.33
C SER A 10 37.55 -18.89 -13.69
N SER A 11 37.48 -18.62 -14.99
CA SER A 11 37.06 -17.38 -15.60
C SER A 11 35.59 -17.07 -15.29
N CYS A 12 35.33 -16.10 -14.42
CA CYS A 12 34.02 -15.47 -14.29
C CYS A 12 33.78 -14.54 -15.48
N TRP A 13 32.92 -14.99 -16.39
CA TRP A 13 32.35 -14.21 -17.47
C TRP A 13 31.46 -13.10 -16.87
N ARG A 14 31.82 -11.83 -17.10
CA ARG A 14 30.97 -10.66 -16.86
C ARG A 14 30.29 -10.27 -18.17
N PRO A 15 28.96 -10.17 -18.26
CA PRO A 15 28.35 -9.29 -19.23
C PRO A 15 28.39 -7.86 -18.69
N ARG A 16 29.10 -6.99 -19.41
CA ARG A 16 29.03 -5.54 -19.28
C ARG A 16 27.66 -5.07 -19.77
N CYS A 17 26.73 -4.79 -18.86
CA CYS A 17 25.62 -3.89 -19.17
C CYS A 17 26.11 -2.45 -18.98
N PHE A 18 26.54 -1.85 -20.09
CA PHE A 18 26.66 -0.40 -20.21
C PHE A 18 25.25 0.15 -20.50
N LEU A 19 24.53 0.52 -19.45
CA LEU A 19 23.52 1.57 -19.52
C LEU A 19 23.96 2.64 -18.53
N SER A 20 24.23 3.82 -19.05
CA SER A 20 24.61 4.99 -18.28
C SER A 20 23.41 5.42 -17.42
N CYS A 21 23.33 4.85 -16.22
CA CYS A 21 22.66 5.55 -15.12
C CYS A 21 23.60 6.68 -14.74
N THR A 22 23.34 7.89 -15.24
CA THR A 22 23.82 9.10 -14.58
C THR A 22 23.10 9.16 -13.25
N SER A 23 23.58 8.38 -12.28
CA SER A 23 23.26 8.54 -10.87
C SER A 23 23.78 9.92 -10.47
N VAL A 24 22.90 10.91 -10.54
CA VAL A 24 23.06 12.13 -9.77
C VAL A 24 22.99 11.67 -8.32
N TRP A 25 24.15 11.52 -7.69
CA TRP A 25 24.25 11.32 -6.25
C TRP A 25 23.50 12.47 -5.56
N PRO A 26 22.60 12.20 -4.60
CA PRO A 26 21.76 13.26 -4.07
C PRO A 26 22.54 14.17 -3.12
N ASP A 27 21.98 15.38 -2.96
CA ASP A 27 22.31 16.39 -1.96
C ASP A 27 22.65 15.77 -0.58
N PRO A 28 23.64 16.28 0.18
CA PRO A 28 23.98 15.77 1.52
C PRO A 28 22.84 15.78 2.57
N GLY A 29 21.64 16.29 2.24
CA GLY A 29 20.42 16.20 3.05
C GLY A 29 19.50 15.01 2.75
N MET A 30 19.71 14.26 1.66
CA MET A 30 18.85 13.12 1.30
C MET A 30 19.32 11.82 1.95
N ILE A 31 18.52 11.29 2.87
CA ILE A 31 18.75 9.98 3.49
C ILE A 31 18.61 8.89 2.41
N PRO A 32 19.65 8.07 2.16
CA PRO A 32 19.57 7.00 1.16
C PRO A 32 18.39 6.05 1.42
N GLY A 33 17.58 5.80 0.39
CA GLY A 33 16.38 4.95 0.49
C GLY A 33 15.12 5.66 0.98
N MET A 34 15.22 6.86 1.58
CA MET A 34 14.03 7.64 1.93
C MET A 34 13.33 8.12 0.66
N ARG A 35 12.02 7.91 0.57
CA ARG A 35 11.21 8.35 -0.56
C ARG A 35 9.99 9.11 -0.08
N ILE A 36 9.80 10.31 -0.63
CA ILE A 36 8.60 11.12 -0.43
C ILE A 36 7.84 11.18 -1.75
N VAL A 37 6.55 10.85 -1.72
CA VAL A 37 5.66 10.92 -2.88
C VAL A 37 4.50 11.85 -2.56
N SER A 38 4.53 13.04 -3.14
CA SER A 38 3.44 14.01 -3.05
C SER A 38 2.24 13.56 -3.89
N ALA A 39 1.01 13.93 -3.48
CA ALA A 39 -0.21 13.56 -4.22
C ALA A 39 -0.13 13.95 -5.72
N GLY A 40 0.41 15.14 -6.01
CA GLY A 40 0.55 15.65 -7.38
C GLY A 40 1.59 14.93 -8.25
N GLU A 41 2.45 14.09 -7.67
CA GLU A 41 3.44 13.29 -8.42
C GLU A 41 2.86 11.95 -8.89
N ARG A 42 1.68 11.56 -8.40
CA ARG A 42 1.08 10.26 -8.67
C ARG A 42 0.35 10.27 -10.00
N THR A 43 0.50 9.19 -10.76
CA THR A 43 -0.30 8.96 -11.96
C THR A 43 -1.46 8.04 -11.63
N ALA A 44 -2.66 8.49 -11.94
CA ALA A 44 -3.87 7.68 -11.87
C ALA A 44 -4.10 6.94 -13.19
N TYR A 45 -4.60 5.73 -13.10
CA TYR A 45 -4.89 4.85 -14.22
C TYR A 45 -6.35 4.39 -14.16
N TRP A 46 -6.97 4.24 -15.31
CA TRP A 46 -8.25 3.57 -15.49
C TRP A 46 -8.04 2.18 -16.09
N SER A 47 -8.63 1.17 -15.47
CA SER A 47 -8.65 -0.21 -15.95
C SER A 47 -9.81 -0.98 -15.34
N GLU A 48 -10.53 -1.78 -16.14
CA GLU A 48 -11.59 -2.67 -15.65
C GLU A 48 -12.66 -1.97 -14.77
N GLY A 49 -12.98 -0.72 -15.09
CA GLY A 49 -13.94 0.09 -14.33
C GLY A 49 -13.39 0.74 -13.05
N THR A 50 -12.17 0.40 -12.64
CA THR A 50 -11.48 0.93 -11.46
C THR A 50 -10.60 2.12 -11.82
N ARG A 51 -10.39 3.02 -10.85
CA ARG A 51 -9.31 4.01 -10.87
C ARG A 51 -8.25 3.63 -9.85
N SER A 52 -7.00 3.45 -10.27
CA SER A 52 -5.88 3.11 -9.38
C SER A 52 -4.76 4.15 -9.49
N GLU A 53 -4.20 4.56 -8.37
CA GLU A 53 -2.94 5.32 -8.29
C GLU A 53 -1.87 4.44 -7.67
N ILE A 54 -0.69 4.41 -8.30
CA ILE A 54 0.50 3.79 -7.70
C ILE A 54 1.12 4.84 -6.78
N VAL A 55 1.01 4.62 -5.47
CA VAL A 55 1.46 5.54 -4.43
C VAL A 55 2.94 5.33 -4.12
N LEU A 56 3.33 4.07 -3.95
CA LEU A 56 4.70 3.62 -3.80
C LEU A 56 4.86 2.37 -4.65
N ALA A 57 5.86 2.34 -5.52
CA ALA A 57 6.12 1.17 -6.35
C ALA A 57 7.18 0.28 -5.72
N GLY A 58 7.19 -1.01 -6.08
CA GLY A 58 8.25 -1.92 -5.65
C GLY A 58 9.66 -1.44 -6.03
N GLY A 59 9.80 -0.76 -7.17
CA GLY A 59 11.07 -0.15 -7.59
C GLY A 59 11.58 0.98 -6.69
N ASP A 60 10.71 1.57 -5.87
CA ASP A 60 11.09 2.58 -4.86
C ASP A 60 11.57 1.94 -3.54
N ASP A 61 11.39 0.62 -3.39
CA ASP A 61 11.53 -0.13 -2.14
C ASP A 61 12.17 -1.52 -2.34
N ASP A 62 13.10 -1.64 -3.30
CA ASP A 62 13.83 -2.90 -3.60
C ASP A 62 12.94 -4.15 -3.82
N GLY A 63 11.67 -3.95 -4.17
CA GLY A 63 10.66 -4.98 -4.40
C GLY A 63 9.84 -5.38 -3.16
N SER A 64 10.04 -4.72 -2.03
CA SER A 64 9.51 -5.11 -0.72
C SER A 64 8.02 -4.83 -0.56
N LEU A 65 7.60 -3.59 -0.78
CA LEU A 65 6.21 -3.17 -0.68
C LEU A 65 5.79 -2.38 -1.93
N ALA A 66 4.54 -2.57 -2.35
CA ALA A 66 3.84 -1.58 -3.17
C ALA A 66 2.55 -1.14 -2.50
N VAL A 67 2.23 0.14 -2.71
CA VAL A 67 1.02 0.79 -2.18
C VAL A 67 0.23 1.35 -3.34
N LEU A 68 -1.05 0.98 -3.43
CA LEU A 68 -2.00 1.56 -4.36
C LEU A 68 -3.13 2.28 -3.60
N ALA A 69 -3.61 3.38 -4.18
CA ALA A 69 -4.85 4.01 -3.77
C ALA A 69 -5.89 3.80 -4.88
N GLU A 70 -7.00 3.14 -4.57
CA GLU A 70 -7.98 2.72 -5.56
C GLU A 70 -9.39 3.22 -5.25
N VAL A 71 -10.13 3.55 -6.31
CA VAL A 71 -11.57 3.80 -6.28
C VAL A 71 -12.24 2.66 -7.05
N LEU A 72 -13.02 1.86 -6.34
CA LEU A 72 -13.62 0.63 -6.81
C LEU A 72 -15.12 0.84 -7.13
N PRO A 73 -15.60 0.47 -8.33
CA PRO A 73 -16.99 0.69 -8.72
C PRO A 73 -17.99 -0.16 -7.91
N PRO A 74 -19.21 0.36 -7.62
CA PRO A 74 -20.24 -0.38 -6.90
C PRO A 74 -20.62 -1.70 -7.61
N GLY A 75 -20.87 -2.75 -6.83
CA GLY A 75 -21.27 -4.07 -7.30
C GLY A 75 -20.18 -4.86 -8.04
N GLN A 76 -19.00 -4.29 -8.22
CA GLN A 76 -17.92 -4.91 -8.99
C GLN A 76 -16.85 -5.51 -8.08
N GLY A 77 -16.05 -6.38 -8.68
CA GLY A 77 -14.89 -7.01 -8.08
C GLY A 77 -14.11 -7.82 -9.12
N PRO A 78 -12.85 -8.16 -8.85
CA PRO A 78 -12.06 -8.99 -9.75
C PRO A 78 -12.68 -10.39 -9.85
N PRO A 79 -12.34 -11.17 -10.88
CA PRO A 79 -12.59 -12.61 -10.86
C PRO A 79 -12.01 -13.25 -9.59
N LEU A 80 -12.58 -14.36 -9.12
CA LEU A 80 -11.91 -15.17 -8.09
C LEU A 80 -10.52 -15.57 -8.57
N HIS A 81 -9.47 -15.19 -7.84
CA HIS A 81 -8.08 -15.38 -8.26
C HIS A 81 -7.13 -15.56 -7.07
N SER A 82 -5.91 -16.01 -7.33
CA SER A 82 -4.82 -16.04 -6.35
C SER A 82 -3.54 -15.52 -7.00
N HIS A 83 -2.67 -14.92 -6.20
CA HIS A 83 -1.35 -14.44 -6.61
C HIS A 83 -0.36 -14.68 -5.45
N PRO A 84 0.97 -14.64 -5.67
CA PRO A 84 1.94 -14.96 -4.62
C PRO A 84 2.07 -13.91 -3.52
N GLN A 85 1.62 -12.68 -3.75
CA GLN A 85 1.70 -11.57 -2.81
C GLN A 85 0.63 -11.70 -1.71
N ASP A 86 0.96 -11.30 -0.49
CA ASP A 86 -0.05 -10.89 0.47
C ASP A 86 -0.72 -9.62 -0.04
N GLU A 87 -2.04 -9.56 0.04
CA GLU A 87 -2.83 -8.39 -0.34
C GLU A 87 -3.63 -7.89 0.86
N THR A 88 -3.45 -6.62 1.21
CA THR A 88 -4.18 -6.00 2.30
C THR A 88 -5.02 -4.85 1.80
N PHE A 89 -6.31 -4.86 2.15
CA PHE A 89 -7.26 -3.79 1.87
C PHE A 89 -7.48 -2.99 3.15
N ILE A 90 -7.24 -1.68 3.09
CA ILE A 90 -7.64 -0.72 4.12
C ILE A 90 -8.78 0.10 3.52
N VAL A 91 -9.99 -0.08 4.05
CA VAL A 91 -11.19 0.56 3.49
C VAL A 91 -11.30 1.97 4.05
N LEU A 92 -11.21 2.97 3.18
CA LEU A 92 -11.31 4.39 3.55
C LEU A 92 -12.76 4.87 3.52
N SER A 93 -13.50 4.45 2.50
CA SER A 93 -14.93 4.71 2.37
C SER A 93 -15.62 3.58 1.60
N GLY A 94 -16.93 3.44 1.79
CA GLY A 94 -17.70 2.35 1.19
C GLY A 94 -17.60 1.03 1.97
N THR A 95 -17.94 -0.07 1.32
CA THR A 95 -18.01 -1.39 1.94
C THR A 95 -17.52 -2.45 0.96
N LEU A 96 -16.55 -3.24 1.39
CA LEU A 96 -16.12 -4.44 0.68
C LEU A 96 -16.65 -5.67 1.40
N THR A 97 -17.19 -6.63 0.65
CA THR A 97 -17.25 -8.01 1.13
C THR A 97 -16.11 -8.79 0.49
N VAL A 98 -15.28 -9.44 1.30
CA VAL A 98 -14.08 -10.16 0.86
C VAL A 98 -14.21 -11.65 1.16
N TRP A 99 -13.87 -12.50 0.20
CA TRP A 99 -13.78 -13.95 0.39
C TRP A 99 -12.32 -14.37 0.29
N SER A 100 -11.86 -15.16 1.26
CA SER A 100 -10.55 -15.84 1.22
C SER A 100 -10.76 -17.34 1.36
N ILE A 101 -10.32 -18.09 0.36
CA ILE A 101 -10.68 -19.48 0.12
C ILE A 101 -9.39 -20.25 -0.13
N ARG A 102 -9.28 -21.45 0.46
CA ARG A 102 -8.17 -22.35 0.12
C ARG A 102 -8.43 -22.95 -1.25
N VAL A 103 -7.43 -23.01 -2.10
CA VAL A 103 -7.59 -23.49 -3.48
C VAL A 103 -8.10 -24.94 -3.49
N GLU A 104 -7.73 -25.75 -2.50
CA GLU A 104 -8.17 -27.14 -2.37
C GLU A 104 -9.66 -27.29 -2.03
N GLU A 105 -10.33 -26.20 -1.62
CA GLU A 105 -11.77 -26.16 -1.38
C GLU A 105 -12.57 -25.86 -2.67
N LEU A 106 -11.89 -25.51 -3.77
CA LEU A 106 -12.52 -25.22 -5.05
C LEU A 106 -12.63 -26.51 -5.87
N ASP A 107 -13.78 -26.72 -6.51
CA ASP A 107 -13.95 -27.83 -7.45
C ASP A 107 -13.58 -27.41 -8.89
N ASP A 108 -13.09 -28.37 -9.67
CA ASP A 108 -12.70 -28.15 -11.08
C ASP A 108 -13.91 -28.17 -12.04
N THR A 109 -15.14 -28.20 -11.52
CA THR A 109 -16.33 -28.65 -12.26
C THR A 109 -17.44 -27.62 -12.43
N GLY A 110 -17.38 -26.45 -11.78
CA GLY A 110 -18.48 -25.50 -11.80
C GLY A 110 -18.18 -24.06 -11.37
N ASP A 111 -19.26 -23.35 -11.02
CA ASP A 111 -19.21 -22.02 -10.41
C ASP A 111 -18.84 -22.16 -8.92
N PRO A 112 -17.74 -21.55 -8.45
CA PRO A 112 -17.33 -21.65 -7.06
C PRO A 112 -18.36 -21.08 -6.08
N TRP A 113 -19.23 -20.17 -6.53
CA TRP A 113 -20.14 -19.39 -5.67
C TRP A 113 -21.38 -20.16 -5.19
N THR A 114 -21.16 -21.25 -4.46
CA THR A 114 -22.23 -21.92 -3.72
C THR A 114 -22.77 -21.03 -2.61
N PRO A 115 -24.04 -21.21 -2.15
CA PRO A 115 -24.58 -20.47 -1.02
C PRO A 115 -23.71 -20.57 0.25
N ALA A 116 -23.06 -21.72 0.48
CA ALA A 116 -22.16 -21.92 1.61
C ALA A 116 -20.86 -21.10 1.48
N LEU A 117 -20.31 -20.98 0.27
CA LEU A 117 -19.13 -20.16 0.03
C LEU A 117 -19.46 -18.67 0.16
N LEU A 118 -20.58 -18.23 -0.42
CA LEU A 118 -21.04 -16.85 -0.35
C LEU A 118 -21.23 -16.37 1.10
N ALA A 119 -21.77 -17.23 1.97
CA ALA A 119 -21.98 -16.94 3.39
C ALA A 119 -20.69 -16.70 4.19
N ARG A 120 -19.51 -17.06 3.64
CA ARG A 120 -18.20 -16.81 4.28
C ARG A 120 -17.63 -15.43 3.97
N GLY A 121 -18.33 -14.62 3.19
CA GLY A 121 -17.90 -13.27 2.85
C GLY A 121 -17.74 -12.43 4.11
N ILE A 122 -16.59 -11.79 4.26
CA ILE A 122 -16.27 -10.92 5.38
C ILE A 122 -16.55 -9.49 4.92
N ARG A 123 -17.60 -8.89 5.49
CA ARG A 123 -17.93 -7.48 5.27
C ARG A 123 -16.94 -6.60 6.01
N CYS A 124 -16.39 -5.60 5.32
CA CYS A 124 -15.41 -4.64 5.80
C CYS A 124 -15.84 -3.24 5.36
N GLU A 125 -16.15 -2.38 6.32
CA GLU A 125 -16.60 -1.00 6.11
C GLU A 125 -15.44 -0.02 6.34
N ALA A 126 -15.69 1.28 6.18
CA ALA A 126 -14.72 2.34 6.41
C ALA A 126 -14.01 2.19 7.78
N GLY A 127 -12.68 2.32 7.77
CA GLY A 127 -11.80 2.08 8.93
C GLY A 127 -11.44 0.60 9.15
N GLY A 128 -12.07 -0.33 8.44
CA GLY A 128 -11.75 -1.75 8.50
C GLY A 128 -10.52 -2.12 7.66
N VAL A 129 -9.88 -3.24 8.03
CA VAL A 129 -8.73 -3.81 7.32
C VAL A 129 -8.94 -5.30 7.10
N VAL A 130 -8.67 -5.78 5.89
CA VAL A 130 -8.66 -7.21 5.55
C VAL A 130 -7.34 -7.57 4.89
N ARG A 131 -6.61 -8.54 5.45
CA ARG A 131 -5.41 -9.12 4.83
C ARG A 131 -5.71 -10.51 4.28
N VAL A 132 -5.34 -10.74 3.03
CA VAL A 132 -5.37 -12.03 2.36
C VAL A 132 -3.93 -12.54 2.19
N PRO A 133 -3.59 -13.71 2.75
CA PRO A 133 -2.26 -14.28 2.56
C PRO A 133 -2.00 -14.69 1.10
N GLY A 134 -0.76 -14.56 0.66
CA GLY A 134 -0.29 -15.02 -0.64
C GLY A 134 -0.65 -16.48 -0.92
N GLY A 135 -1.01 -16.75 -2.17
CA GLY A 135 -1.46 -18.05 -2.67
C GLY A 135 -2.90 -18.42 -2.31
N ARG A 136 -3.60 -17.63 -1.45
CA ARG A 136 -5.03 -17.85 -1.18
C ARG A 136 -5.87 -17.35 -2.34
N ALA A 137 -6.84 -18.16 -2.76
CA ALA A 137 -7.85 -17.70 -3.68
C ALA A 137 -8.73 -16.66 -2.98
N HIS A 138 -8.97 -15.53 -3.61
CA HIS A 138 -9.77 -14.47 -3.05
C HIS A 138 -10.45 -13.64 -4.14
N CYS A 139 -11.47 -12.95 -3.67
CA CYS A 139 -12.30 -12.02 -4.44
C CYS A 139 -12.83 -11.00 -3.45
N TYR A 140 -13.08 -9.79 -3.91
CA TYR A 140 -13.93 -8.85 -3.19
C TYR A 140 -15.15 -8.48 -4.04
N ARG A 141 -16.13 -7.85 -3.42
CA ARG A 141 -17.23 -7.15 -4.07
C ARG A 141 -17.47 -5.84 -3.33
N VAL A 142 -17.64 -4.75 -4.07
CA VAL A 142 -18.08 -3.48 -3.50
C VAL A 142 -19.59 -3.57 -3.27
N ASP A 143 -20.02 -3.57 -2.00
CA ASP A 143 -21.42 -3.62 -1.64
C ASP A 143 -22.01 -2.20 -1.51
N GLY A 144 -23.28 -2.05 -1.87
CA GLY A 144 -24.00 -0.78 -1.88
C GLY A 144 -24.00 -0.08 -3.25
N VAL A 145 -24.44 1.18 -3.25
CA VAL A 145 -24.67 1.99 -4.47
C VAL A 145 -23.57 3.02 -4.75
N ARG A 146 -22.57 3.11 -3.86
CA ARG A 146 -21.46 4.07 -3.95
C ARG A 146 -20.14 3.33 -4.17
N PRO A 147 -19.17 3.96 -4.86
CA PRO A 147 -17.82 3.41 -4.95
C PRO A 147 -17.21 3.21 -3.56
N ALA A 148 -16.26 2.28 -3.46
CA ALA A 148 -15.39 2.17 -2.30
C ALA A 148 -14.03 2.81 -2.60
N GLU A 149 -13.46 3.51 -1.63
CA GLU A 149 -12.09 4.01 -1.68
C GLU A 149 -11.23 3.14 -0.76
N VAL A 150 -10.14 2.60 -1.29
CA VAL A 150 -9.30 1.65 -0.56
C VAL A 150 -7.82 1.93 -0.78
N ILE A 151 -7.02 1.63 0.24
CA ILE A 151 -5.57 1.44 0.08
C ILE A 151 -5.31 -0.05 -0.04
N VAL A 152 -4.59 -0.43 -1.10
CA VAL A 152 -4.15 -1.80 -1.34
C VAL A 152 -2.66 -1.87 -1.10
N LEU A 153 -2.25 -2.80 -0.24
CA LEU A 153 -0.85 -3.12 0.02
C LEU A 153 -0.51 -4.46 -0.61
N SER A 154 0.61 -4.49 -1.32
CA SER A 154 1.20 -5.69 -1.93
C SER A 154 2.51 -6.01 -1.23
N HIS A 155 2.59 -7.15 -0.55
CA HIS A 155 3.84 -7.63 0.04
C HIS A 155 4.14 -9.10 -0.35
N PRO A 156 5.25 -9.40 -1.06
CA PRO A 156 6.14 -8.43 -1.68
C PRO A 156 5.41 -7.55 -2.71
N SER A 157 6.05 -6.52 -3.25
CA SER A 157 5.48 -5.73 -4.35
C SER A 157 5.13 -6.60 -5.59
N GLY A 158 4.38 -6.03 -6.52
CA GLY A 158 4.10 -6.64 -7.83
C GLY A 158 2.64 -6.55 -8.26
N LEU A 159 1.69 -6.28 -7.37
CA LEU A 159 0.30 -6.06 -7.77
C LEU A 159 0.14 -4.80 -8.64
N GLU A 160 0.96 -3.77 -8.42
CA GLU A 160 0.94 -2.54 -9.19
C GLU A 160 1.35 -2.73 -10.66
N GLU A 161 2.04 -3.83 -10.98
CA GLU A 161 2.41 -4.17 -12.34
C GLU A 161 1.18 -4.46 -13.21
N TRP A 162 0.07 -4.93 -12.62
CA TRP A 162 -1.19 -5.06 -13.34
C TRP A 162 -1.70 -3.70 -13.82
N THR A 163 -1.72 -2.71 -12.93
CA THR A 163 -2.10 -1.32 -13.25
C THR A 163 -1.18 -0.73 -14.30
N ARG A 164 0.15 -0.99 -14.24
CA ARG A 164 1.09 -0.55 -15.27
C ARG A 164 0.85 -1.19 -16.63
N ALA A 165 0.52 -2.49 -16.64
CA ALA A 165 0.40 -3.26 -17.87
C ALA A 165 -0.91 -2.95 -18.63
N PHE A 166 -2.00 -2.75 -17.89
CA PHE A 166 -3.37 -2.67 -18.44
C PHE A 166 -4.08 -1.35 -18.17
N GLY A 167 -3.53 -0.49 -17.31
CA GLY A 167 -4.05 0.84 -17.03
C GLY A 167 -3.81 1.82 -18.17
N VAL A 168 -4.79 2.70 -18.38
CA VAL A 168 -4.66 3.89 -19.22
C VAL A 168 -4.60 5.12 -18.31
N PRO A 169 -3.67 6.08 -18.50
CA PRO A 169 -3.66 7.29 -17.71
C PRO A 169 -5.04 7.96 -17.67
N ALA A 170 -5.55 8.18 -16.45
CA ALA A 170 -6.86 8.76 -16.24
C ALA A 170 -6.85 10.22 -16.72
N THR A 171 -7.86 10.59 -17.51
CA THR A 171 -7.99 11.97 -18.04
C THR A 171 -8.84 12.87 -17.14
N GLY A 172 -9.30 12.37 -15.99
CA GLY A 172 -10.15 13.11 -15.07
C GLY A 172 -10.19 12.48 -13.66
N PRO A 173 -10.88 13.15 -12.73
CA PRO A 173 -11.08 12.61 -11.39
C PRO A 173 -12.07 11.44 -11.40
N GLY A 174 -11.90 10.51 -10.48
CA GLY A 174 -12.86 9.41 -10.25
C GLY A 174 -12.80 8.28 -11.28
N LEU A 175 -13.82 7.44 -11.22
CA LEU A 175 -13.95 6.23 -12.05
C LEU A 175 -13.95 6.57 -13.56
N PRO A 176 -13.52 5.64 -14.42
CA PRO A 176 -13.67 5.81 -15.86
C PRO A 176 -15.15 6.01 -16.24
N PRO A 177 -15.43 6.71 -17.36
CA PRO A 177 -16.80 6.88 -17.83
C PRO A 177 -17.43 5.53 -18.23
N ASP A 178 -18.75 5.45 -18.17
CA ASP A 178 -19.50 4.25 -18.55
C ASP A 178 -19.14 3.78 -19.97
N GLY A 179 -18.93 2.47 -20.11
CA GLY A 179 -18.53 1.85 -21.38
C GLY A 179 -17.06 2.06 -21.76
N PHE A 180 -16.25 2.72 -20.92
CA PHE A 180 -14.80 2.77 -21.11
C PHE A 180 -14.22 1.36 -21.16
N THR A 181 -13.43 1.10 -22.19
CA THR A 181 -12.64 -0.12 -22.32
C THR A 181 -11.20 0.30 -22.59
N ALA A 182 -10.27 -0.13 -21.76
CA ALA A 182 -8.86 0.15 -21.99
C ALA A 182 -8.42 -0.56 -23.29
N PRO A 183 -7.78 0.14 -24.24
CA PRO A 183 -7.28 -0.48 -25.48
C PRO A 183 -6.34 -1.67 -25.24
N GLN A 184 -5.71 -1.71 -24.06
CA GLN A 184 -4.76 -2.73 -23.63
C GLN A 184 -5.42 -3.97 -22.99
N SER A 185 -6.74 -3.98 -22.75
CA SER A 185 -7.50 -5.10 -22.14
C SER A 185 -7.71 -6.32 -23.06
N ASP A 186 -6.73 -6.66 -23.90
CA ASP A 186 -6.78 -7.88 -24.71
C ASP A 186 -6.71 -9.12 -23.80
N ARG A 187 -7.73 -9.99 -23.91
CA ARG A 187 -7.85 -11.17 -23.04
C ARG A 187 -6.65 -12.12 -23.15
N ALA A 188 -6.07 -12.31 -24.33
CA ALA A 188 -4.91 -13.18 -24.50
C ALA A 188 -3.67 -12.58 -23.82
N ARG A 189 -3.50 -11.26 -23.93
CA ARG A 189 -2.44 -10.53 -23.21
C ARG A 189 -2.61 -10.60 -21.70
N MET A 190 -3.83 -10.43 -21.19
CA MET A 190 -4.13 -10.56 -19.76
C MET A 190 -3.79 -11.96 -19.24
N VAL A 191 -4.19 -13.01 -19.96
CA VAL A 191 -3.85 -14.40 -19.59
C VAL A 191 -2.34 -14.63 -19.58
N ALA A 192 -1.63 -14.17 -20.61
CA ALA A 192 -0.17 -14.31 -20.68
C ALA A 192 0.53 -13.55 -19.55
N PHE A 193 0.08 -12.33 -19.25
CA PHE A 193 0.62 -11.53 -18.15
C PHE A 193 0.34 -12.19 -16.80
N SER A 194 -0.90 -12.61 -16.53
CA SER A 194 -1.26 -13.34 -15.30
C SER A 194 -0.34 -14.52 -15.06
N ALA A 195 -0.07 -15.32 -16.09
CA ALA A 195 0.87 -16.44 -15.99
C ALA A 195 2.30 -16.01 -15.65
N SER A 196 2.77 -14.87 -16.20
CA SER A 196 4.11 -14.34 -15.94
C SER A 196 4.31 -13.78 -14.53
N VAL A 197 3.24 -13.29 -13.89
CA VAL A 197 3.26 -12.71 -12.53
C VAL A 197 2.68 -13.64 -11.46
N GLY A 198 2.33 -14.87 -11.83
CA GLY A 198 1.81 -15.88 -10.89
C GLY A 198 0.34 -15.70 -10.49
N VAL A 199 -0.41 -14.83 -11.17
CA VAL A 199 -1.87 -14.70 -10.99
C VAL A 199 -2.57 -15.91 -11.62
N ARG A 200 -3.41 -16.60 -10.85
CA ARG A 200 -4.25 -17.71 -11.30
C ARG A 200 -5.71 -17.37 -11.09
N ARG A 201 -6.52 -17.55 -12.13
CA ARG A 201 -7.97 -17.39 -12.05
C ARG A 201 -8.61 -18.71 -11.63
N HIS A 202 -9.52 -18.65 -10.67
CA HIS A 202 -10.26 -19.80 -10.13
C HIS A 202 -11.78 -19.71 -10.36
N GLY A 203 -12.29 -18.60 -10.90
CA GLY A 203 -13.72 -18.47 -11.14
C GLY A 203 -14.15 -17.13 -11.73
N PRO A 204 -15.46 -16.89 -11.87
CA PRO A 204 -16.01 -15.56 -12.11
C PRO A 204 -15.91 -14.68 -10.86
N PRO A 205 -16.17 -13.36 -10.98
CA PRO A 205 -16.38 -12.50 -9.83
C PRO A 205 -17.53 -13.00 -8.95
N ALA A 206 -17.54 -12.59 -7.67
CA ALA A 206 -18.68 -12.85 -6.81
C ALA A 206 -19.97 -12.27 -7.43
N PRO A 207 -21.09 -13.00 -7.42
CA PRO A 207 -22.36 -12.48 -7.91
C PRO A 207 -22.75 -11.21 -7.16
N LEU A 208 -23.52 -10.34 -7.82
CA LEU A 208 -24.10 -9.16 -7.17
C LEU A 208 -24.90 -9.58 -5.94
N ALA A 209 -24.78 -8.81 -4.86
CA ALA A 209 -25.70 -8.96 -3.74
C ALA A 209 -27.14 -8.72 -4.25
N ALA A 210 -28.09 -9.50 -3.73
CA ALA A 210 -29.49 -9.12 -3.87
C ALA A 210 -29.66 -7.70 -3.31
N ALA A 211 -30.45 -6.85 -3.97
CA ALA A 211 -30.68 -5.48 -3.51
C ALA A 211 -31.12 -5.51 -2.03
N GLN A 212 -30.23 -5.08 -1.14
CA GLN A 212 -30.59 -4.81 0.24
C GLN A 212 -31.08 -3.35 0.26
N ASP A 213 -32.24 -3.11 0.88
CA ASP A 213 -32.70 -1.77 1.26
C ASP A 213 -31.78 -1.24 2.37
N ASP A 214 -30.51 -1.01 2.04
CA ASP A 214 -29.62 -0.32 2.94
C ASP A 214 -29.90 1.16 2.74
N ALA A 215 -30.76 1.70 3.60
CA ALA A 215 -30.66 3.09 4.01
C ALA A 215 -29.26 3.27 4.64
N LEU A 216 -28.24 3.34 3.80
CA LEU A 216 -26.87 3.58 4.20
C LEU A 216 -26.84 4.98 4.79
N ALA A 217 -26.68 5.04 6.11
CA ALA A 217 -26.22 6.24 6.78
C ALA A 217 -25.01 6.80 6.00
N ALA A 218 -24.92 8.13 5.97
CA ALA A 218 -23.73 8.82 5.46
C ALA A 218 -22.48 8.14 6.05
N PRO A 219 -21.39 8.02 5.28
CA PRO A 219 -20.21 7.32 5.77
C PRO A 219 -19.72 8.09 6.99
N ASP A 220 -19.82 7.48 8.18
CA ASP A 220 -19.02 7.94 9.29
C ASP A 220 -17.58 7.79 8.81
N ARG A 221 -16.95 8.95 8.64
CA ARG A 221 -15.51 9.17 8.46
C ARG A 221 -14.75 8.06 9.18
N ILE A 222 -13.64 7.57 8.59
CA ILE A 222 -12.69 6.71 9.32
C ILE A 222 -12.50 7.31 10.71
N GLU A 223 -13.06 6.69 11.74
CA GLU A 223 -12.78 7.08 13.12
C GLU A 223 -11.39 6.55 13.45
N SER A 224 -10.40 7.24 12.93
CA SER A 224 -9.04 7.17 13.43
C SER A 224 -9.05 7.68 14.87
N LEU A 225 -8.20 7.09 15.71
CA LEU A 225 -7.85 7.72 16.98
C LEU A 225 -7.50 9.19 16.68
N PRO A 226 -8.11 10.18 17.35
CA PRO A 226 -7.83 11.57 17.06
C PRO A 226 -6.34 11.80 17.25
N LEU A 227 -5.63 11.98 16.14
CA LEU A 227 -4.26 12.46 16.18
C LEU A 227 -4.35 13.86 16.76
N ARG A 228 -3.89 14.02 18.00
CA ARG A 228 -3.87 15.32 18.64
C ARG A 228 -2.92 16.20 17.84
N ALA A 229 -3.47 17.23 17.21
CA ALA A 229 -2.67 18.21 16.49
C ALA A 229 -1.56 18.75 17.41
N GLY A 230 -0.34 18.86 16.88
CA GLY A 230 0.83 19.29 17.64
C GLY A 230 1.52 18.22 18.48
N VAL A 231 0.99 16.99 18.58
CA VAL A 231 1.72 15.89 19.21
C VAL A 231 2.69 15.26 18.21
N SER A 232 3.97 15.36 18.54
CA SER A 232 5.06 14.74 17.81
C SER A 232 5.25 13.28 18.24
N HIS A 233 5.37 12.38 17.27
CA HIS A 233 5.66 10.98 17.49
C HIS A 233 7.06 10.67 16.91
N GLY A 234 8.05 10.56 17.80
CA GLY A 234 9.42 10.18 17.44
C GLY A 234 9.59 8.66 17.43
N LEU A 235 10.17 8.13 16.35
CA LEU A 235 10.38 6.72 16.14
C LEU A 235 11.76 6.48 15.50
N ARG A 236 12.40 5.37 15.89
CA ARG A 236 13.53 4.78 15.17
C ARG A 236 13.30 3.29 15.11
N LEU A 237 12.85 2.81 13.96
CA LEU A 237 12.37 1.45 13.81
C LEU A 237 13.48 0.55 13.26
N SER A 238 13.48 -0.73 13.65
CA SER A 238 14.38 -1.76 13.10
C SER A 238 14.02 -2.17 11.67
N THR A 239 12.89 -1.67 11.17
CA THR A 239 12.27 -2.04 9.91
C THR A 239 11.83 -0.79 9.16
N ASP A 240 11.59 -0.92 7.86
CA ASP A 240 11.10 0.17 7.03
C ASP A 240 9.68 0.57 7.44
N ALA A 241 9.42 1.87 7.42
CA ALA A 241 8.11 2.43 7.72
C ALA A 241 7.60 3.27 6.57
N VAL A 242 6.36 3.00 6.16
CA VAL A 242 5.65 3.80 5.16
C VAL A 242 4.48 4.50 5.85
N TYR A 243 4.46 5.82 5.75
CA TYR A 243 3.40 6.68 6.25
C TYR A 243 2.59 7.22 5.07
N LEU A 244 1.27 7.01 5.09
CA LEU A 244 0.33 7.59 4.13
C LEU A 244 -0.60 8.56 4.87
N VAL A 245 -0.61 9.83 4.45
CA VAL A 245 -1.55 10.84 4.96
C VAL A 245 -2.89 10.64 4.23
N VAL A 246 -3.92 10.22 4.96
CA VAL A 246 -5.24 9.96 4.40
C VAL A 246 -6.11 11.22 4.46
N GLU A 247 -6.00 12.01 5.53
CA GLU A 247 -6.78 13.24 5.69
C GLU A 247 -5.98 14.34 6.37
N GLY A 248 -6.11 15.57 5.86
CA GLY A 248 -5.47 16.77 6.39
C GLY A 248 -4.00 16.86 6.00
N ARG A 249 -3.14 17.26 6.95
CA ARG A 249 -1.72 17.49 6.72
C ARG A 249 -0.89 16.97 7.88
N ALA A 250 0.22 16.31 7.58
CA ALA A 250 1.22 15.91 8.56
C ALA A 250 2.59 16.44 8.16
N ASP A 251 3.37 16.85 9.15
CA ASP A 251 4.76 17.27 8.95
C ASP A 251 5.67 16.16 9.44
N PHE A 252 6.58 15.70 8.59
CA PHE A 252 7.57 14.68 8.91
C PHE A 252 8.93 15.35 9.06
N VAL A 253 9.70 14.98 10.07
CA VAL A 253 11.08 15.41 10.26
C VAL A 253 11.96 14.16 10.22
N ALA A 254 12.81 14.04 9.21
CA ALA A 254 13.73 12.93 9.05
C ALA A 254 15.06 13.48 8.55
N GLY A 255 16.19 12.98 9.09
CA GLY A 255 17.51 13.47 8.68
C GLY A 255 17.77 14.95 8.98
N GLY A 256 17.01 15.56 9.90
CA GLY A 256 17.10 16.98 10.24
C GLY A 256 16.31 17.91 9.31
N GLU A 257 15.64 17.39 8.28
CA GLU A 257 14.82 18.17 7.36
C GLU A 257 13.32 17.98 7.64
N ARG A 258 12.54 19.05 7.40
CA ARG A 258 11.08 19.06 7.57
C ARG A 258 10.41 18.86 6.21
N HIS A 259 9.54 17.87 6.14
CA HIS A 259 8.81 17.42 4.96
C HIS A 259 7.30 17.50 5.22
N PRO A 260 6.63 18.60 4.82
CA PRO A 260 5.18 18.70 4.92
C PRO A 260 4.48 17.82 3.87
N LEU A 261 3.46 17.07 4.29
CA LEU A 261 2.63 16.23 3.42
C LEU A 261 1.15 16.48 3.66
N ASP A 262 0.43 16.83 2.58
CA ASP A 262 -1.03 16.91 2.57
C ASP A 262 -1.65 15.51 2.31
N ALA A 263 -2.97 15.41 2.40
CA ALA A 263 -3.73 14.19 2.12
C ALA A 263 -3.38 13.61 0.74
N GLY A 264 -3.22 12.29 0.68
CA GLY A 264 -2.64 11.62 -0.48
C GLY A 264 -1.13 11.85 -0.61
N GLY A 265 -0.42 12.26 0.44
CA GLY A 265 1.05 12.27 0.52
C GLY A 265 1.58 11.00 1.19
N CYS A 266 2.74 10.53 0.78
CA CYS A 266 3.38 9.32 1.33
C CYS A 266 4.86 9.60 1.65
N VAL A 267 5.37 9.03 2.74
CA VAL A 267 6.82 8.95 3.01
C VAL A 267 7.21 7.53 3.43
N ARG A 268 8.22 6.97 2.76
CA ARG A 268 8.97 5.80 3.20
C ARG A 268 10.18 6.27 3.98
N VAL A 269 10.34 5.73 5.19
CA VAL A 269 11.49 5.94 6.06
C VAL A 269 12.21 4.60 6.24
N PRO A 270 13.47 4.47 5.79
CA PRO A 270 14.24 3.24 5.92
C PRO A 270 14.50 2.84 7.38
N ALA A 271 14.71 1.54 7.60
CA ALA A 271 15.12 0.99 8.87
C ALA A 271 16.33 1.74 9.48
N GLY A 272 16.26 1.96 10.79
CA GLY A 272 17.31 2.63 11.56
C GLY A 272 17.35 4.14 11.43
N VAL A 273 16.53 4.75 10.55
CA VAL A 273 16.41 6.20 10.40
C VAL A 273 15.47 6.76 11.47
N ALA A 274 16.02 7.59 12.36
CA ALA A 274 15.23 8.32 13.33
C ALA A 274 14.38 9.37 12.61
N HIS A 275 13.10 9.43 12.95
CA HIS A 275 12.16 10.36 12.36
C HIS A 275 11.09 10.75 13.38
N VAL A 276 10.53 11.93 13.19
CA VAL A 276 9.43 12.47 13.97
C VAL A 276 8.32 12.83 12.99
N TRP A 277 7.07 12.67 13.40
CA TRP A 277 5.99 13.29 12.65
C TRP A 277 4.98 13.95 13.56
N THR A 278 4.39 15.04 13.07
CA THR A 278 3.42 15.85 13.79
C THR A 278 2.19 16.01 12.93
N ALA A 279 1.03 15.62 13.46
CA ALA A 279 -0.25 15.91 12.85
C ALA A 279 -0.52 17.44 12.88
N GLY A 280 -0.80 18.02 11.72
CA GLY A 280 -1.28 19.39 11.62
C GLY A 280 -2.73 19.53 12.10
N ALA A 281 -3.18 20.77 12.31
CA ALA A 281 -4.58 21.04 12.64
C ALA A 281 -5.50 20.53 11.51
N GLY A 282 -6.42 19.62 11.82
CA GLY A 282 -7.31 18.99 10.85
C GLY A 282 -6.76 17.72 10.19
N ALA A 283 -5.59 17.22 10.60
CA ALA A 283 -5.13 15.88 10.24
C ALA A 283 -6.07 14.83 10.81
N GLY A 284 -6.75 14.09 9.94
CA GLY A 284 -7.70 13.05 10.34
C GLY A 284 -7.00 11.71 10.53
N ALA A 285 -6.18 11.26 9.59
CA ALA A 285 -5.58 9.94 9.64
C ALA A 285 -4.23 9.84 8.93
N VAL A 286 -3.28 9.16 9.56
CA VAL A 286 -2.01 8.68 8.97
C VAL A 286 -2.01 7.16 9.11
N VAL A 287 -1.85 6.45 8.00
CA VAL A 287 -1.67 4.99 7.99
C VAL A 287 -0.17 4.71 8.06
N LEU A 288 0.25 3.96 9.08
CA LEU A 288 1.60 3.41 9.19
C LEU A 288 1.58 1.96 8.72
N VAL A 289 2.35 1.68 7.69
CA VAL A 289 2.65 0.32 7.21
C VAL A 289 4.10 0.01 7.57
N LEU A 290 4.32 -1.11 8.23
CA LEU A 290 5.65 -1.61 8.56
C LEU A 290 5.97 -2.75 7.61
N ASP A 291 7.11 -2.64 6.94
CA ASP A 291 7.62 -3.68 6.06
C ASP A 291 8.60 -4.54 6.86
N GLY A 292 8.11 -5.62 7.48
CA GLY A 292 8.89 -6.55 8.33
C GLY A 292 8.16 -7.03 9.60
N ASP A 293 8.89 -7.67 10.52
CA ASP A 293 8.37 -8.42 11.69
C ASP A 293 7.69 -7.58 12.79
N GLY A 294 7.32 -6.33 12.50
CA GLY A 294 6.66 -5.42 13.44
C GLY A 294 7.62 -4.79 14.45
N ILE A 295 7.03 -4.06 15.41
CA ILE A 295 7.78 -3.35 16.46
C ILE A 295 8.14 -4.37 17.55
N ASP A 296 9.35 -4.95 17.47
CA ASP A 296 9.92 -5.65 18.62
C ASP A 296 10.05 -4.66 19.79
N GLY A 297 9.87 -5.12 21.04
CA GLY A 297 9.88 -4.24 22.23
C GLY A 297 11.14 -3.38 22.40
N ASP A 298 12.19 -3.77 21.69
CA ASP A 298 13.54 -3.23 21.60
C ASP A 298 13.66 -2.15 20.49
N GLY A 299 12.77 -2.18 19.50
CA GLY A 299 12.73 -1.29 18.33
C GLY A 299 12.02 0.05 18.56
N LEU A 300 11.57 0.31 19.78
CA LEU A 300 11.22 1.64 20.25
C LEU A 300 12.33 2.12 21.17
N ASP A 301 13.42 2.61 20.59
CA ASP A 301 14.41 3.36 21.35
C ASP A 301 13.82 4.73 21.69
N LYS A 302 13.07 4.77 22.80
CA LYS A 302 12.39 5.97 23.31
C LYS A 302 13.37 6.96 23.92
N ASP A 303 14.61 6.53 24.17
CA ASP A 303 15.63 7.30 24.87
C ASP A 303 16.33 8.31 23.94
N VAL A 304 16.03 8.29 22.63
CA VAL A 304 16.54 9.29 21.66
C VAL A 304 15.79 10.64 21.76
N LEU A 305 14.67 10.70 22.48
CA LEU A 305 13.93 11.96 22.69
C LEU A 305 14.60 12.89 23.71
N ASP A 306 15.54 12.40 24.53
CA ASP A 306 16.14 13.17 25.62
C ASP A 306 17.64 13.50 25.38
N GLY A 307 18.24 13.00 24.29
CA GLY A 307 19.70 12.85 24.18
C GLY A 307 20.42 13.76 23.20
N ASP A 308 20.05 13.78 21.92
CA ASP A 308 20.90 14.38 20.88
C ASP A 308 20.07 15.06 19.77
N GLY A 309 19.78 16.36 19.94
CA GLY A 309 19.75 17.32 18.83
C GLY A 309 18.60 17.27 17.81
N LEU A 310 17.47 16.62 18.11
CA LEU A 310 16.20 16.86 17.40
C LEU A 310 15.30 17.82 18.19
N ASP A 311 15.90 18.81 18.84
CA ASP A 311 15.16 19.92 19.41
C ASP A 311 14.40 20.60 18.29
N GLY A 312 13.07 20.66 18.45
CA GLY A 312 12.13 21.24 17.49
C GLY A 312 12.27 22.75 17.32
N ASP A 313 13.49 23.28 17.24
CA ASP A 313 13.81 24.70 17.16
C ASP A 313 13.36 25.35 15.84
N GLY A 314 12.86 24.55 14.90
CA GLY A 314 12.14 25.00 13.70
C GLY A 314 10.62 25.08 13.85
N LEU A 315 10.06 24.60 14.96
CA LEU A 315 8.65 24.72 15.31
C LEU A 315 8.53 25.84 16.34
N GLY A 316 7.86 26.93 15.97
CA GLY A 316 7.56 28.03 16.91
C GLY A 316 6.95 27.50 18.22
N PRO A 317 7.02 28.28 19.32
CA PRO A 317 6.83 27.77 20.66
C PRO A 317 5.53 26.96 20.82
N ASP A 318 5.69 25.74 21.32
CA ASP A 318 4.63 24.82 21.71
C ASP A 318 3.62 25.51 22.64
N PRO A 319 2.31 25.55 22.31
CA PRO A 319 1.31 26.06 23.23
C PRO A 319 1.11 25.06 24.37
N ALA A 320 1.92 25.23 25.42
CA ALA A 320 1.69 24.79 26.79
C ALA A 320 1.40 23.29 27.01
N GLY A 321 2.46 22.51 27.25
CA GLY A 321 2.47 21.50 28.31
C GLY A 321 1.93 20.11 27.97
N ALA A 322 1.87 19.72 26.70
CA ALA A 322 1.47 18.37 26.31
C ALA A 322 2.62 17.37 26.52
N ARG A 323 2.55 16.55 27.57
CA ARG A 323 3.41 15.35 27.68
C ARG A 323 3.03 14.35 26.56
N PRO A 324 4.01 13.67 25.94
CA PRO A 324 3.72 12.66 24.92
C PRO A 324 2.85 11.54 25.50
N THR A 325 1.68 11.32 24.89
CA THR A 325 0.78 10.23 25.27
C THR A 325 1.22 8.91 24.65
N ARG A 326 1.35 7.89 25.50
CA ARG A 326 1.65 6.50 25.16
C ARG A 326 0.53 5.92 24.29
N ALA A 327 0.77 5.69 23.01
CA ALA A 327 -0.10 4.84 22.19
C ALA A 327 0.12 3.38 22.63
N VAL A 328 -0.90 2.77 23.25
CA VAL A 328 -0.92 1.34 23.55
C VAL A 328 -1.85 0.71 22.52
N PHE A 329 -1.27 -0.02 21.55
CA PHE A 329 -2.04 -0.92 20.69
C PHE A 329 -2.56 -2.07 21.58
N ARG A 330 -3.88 -2.26 21.63
CA ARG A 330 -4.53 -3.42 22.27
C ARG A 330 -5.12 -4.32 21.21
#